data_AF-A0A950LZQ2-F1
#
_entry.id   AF-A0A950LZQ2-F1
#
_cell.length_a   1.000
_cell.length_b   1.000
_cell.length_c   1.000
_cell.angle_alpha   90.00
_cell.angle_beta   90.00
_cell.angle_gamma   90.00
#
_symmetry.space_group_name_H-M   'P 1'
#
loop_
_entity.id
_entity.type
_entity.pdbx_description
1 polymer ?
#
loop_
_entity_poly.entity_id
_entity_poly.type
_entity_poly.pdbx_seq_one_letter_code
_entity_poly.pdbx_strand_id
1 'polypeptide(L)'
;MKSLYIRIYLTLVALLLAFAFASAWLFQRQIEHERGLADAQANERLASIGVLIHHALPPADAPAEAQADALREWGQRLRIAVALIDAKGSVIGASDLYARRADEPGAHPVEVDLEDGRKLMLVRAWRPPPGFRQAGPGAGQPGPRTVAQRDEQMALLPFGALTGRPSGEALLVVLVLLFLGVALGAYPVVRRLTRRLEALKVGVEHFGAGDLNQRVDDRGGDEVAAVARSFNAAAARVQTLMVSQKHLLANASHELRSPLARLKMAFSMLEETDAPAARARLGHEIHTNIGELDALVEEVLLASRLEADPQGRVLDSVDLIALGAEESARVGAEFESASQALRAMGEERLLRRALRNLLENARRYGGGGPVELELAREGDSAVMRVLDRGPGVPEAMRERIFEAFFRLPGHAEQAGGVGLGLALVKQIAARHGGSARCDARAGGGSVFELRVPAL
;
A
#
# COMPACT_ATOMS: atom_id res chain seq x y z
N MET A 1 15.93 -4.68 -15.97
CA MET A 1 15.22 -4.77 -14.66
C MET A 1 14.18 -5.90 -14.57
N LYS A 2 13.99 -6.75 -15.60
CA LYS A 2 13.29 -8.06 -15.53
C LYS A 2 13.75 -8.98 -14.37
N SER A 3 14.96 -8.71 -13.86
CA SER A 3 15.64 -9.42 -12.78
C SER A 3 14.89 -9.42 -11.43
N LEU A 4 14.31 -8.31 -10.96
CA LEU A 4 13.73 -8.26 -9.61
C LEU A 4 12.43 -9.08 -9.51
N TYR A 5 11.55 -8.93 -10.49
CA TYR A 5 10.33 -9.73 -10.65
C TYR A 5 10.66 -11.22 -10.70
N ILE A 6 11.58 -11.60 -11.59
CA ILE A 6 12.00 -12.99 -11.77
C ILE A 6 12.63 -13.50 -10.48
N ARG A 7 13.42 -12.71 -9.76
CA ARG A 7 14.03 -13.11 -8.48
C ARG A 7 12.98 -13.38 -7.41
N ILE A 8 12.02 -12.49 -7.18
CA ILE A 8 10.96 -12.67 -6.16
C ILE A 8 10.09 -13.88 -6.50
N TYR A 9 9.71 -14.02 -7.77
CA TYR A 9 8.93 -15.17 -8.22
C TYR A 9 9.72 -16.48 -8.06
N LEU A 10 10.98 -16.52 -8.50
CA LEU A 10 11.83 -17.70 -8.40
C LEU A 10 12.17 -18.06 -6.96
N THR A 11 12.37 -17.09 -6.06
CA THR A 11 12.61 -17.40 -4.63
C THR A 11 11.39 -17.98 -3.97
N LEU A 12 10.19 -17.46 -4.26
CA LEU A 12 8.94 -17.97 -3.70
C LEU A 12 8.64 -19.38 -4.24
N VAL A 13 8.90 -19.60 -5.52
CA VAL A 13 8.87 -20.93 -6.15
C VAL A 13 9.88 -21.89 -5.53
N ALA A 14 11.14 -21.47 -5.37
CA ALA A 14 12.18 -22.31 -4.78
C ALA A 14 11.88 -22.69 -3.33
N LEU A 15 11.32 -21.75 -2.54
CA LEU A 15 10.90 -22.01 -1.16
C LEU A 15 9.78 -23.05 -1.10
N LEU A 16 8.78 -22.94 -1.97
CA LEU A 16 7.68 -23.91 -2.04
C LEU A 16 8.16 -25.29 -2.47
N LEU A 17 9.07 -25.37 -3.45
CA LEU A 17 9.69 -26.64 -3.86
C LEU A 17 10.49 -27.27 -2.74
N ALA A 18 11.30 -26.48 -2.03
CA ALA A 18 12.10 -26.96 -0.90
C ALA A 18 11.19 -27.49 0.22
N PHE A 19 10.10 -26.79 0.54
CA PHE A 19 9.13 -27.22 1.54
C PHE A 19 8.41 -28.51 1.15
N ALA A 20 7.99 -28.63 -0.11
CA ALA A 20 7.37 -29.83 -0.65
C ALA A 20 8.33 -31.03 -0.57
N PHE A 21 9.58 -30.85 -1.01
CA PHE A 21 10.59 -31.91 -0.96
C PHE A 21 10.90 -32.35 0.47
N ALA A 22 11.10 -31.40 1.38
CA ALA A 22 11.35 -31.70 2.80
C ALA A 22 10.17 -32.47 3.43
N SER A 23 8.94 -32.06 3.12
CA SER A 23 7.72 -32.73 3.62
C SER A 23 7.60 -34.17 3.09
N ALA A 24 7.87 -34.38 1.79
CA ALA A 24 7.85 -35.71 1.19
C ALA A 24 8.94 -36.62 1.78
N TRP A 25 10.15 -36.09 1.97
CA TRP A 25 11.27 -36.83 2.56
C TRP A 25 11.00 -37.24 4.01
N LEU A 26 10.46 -36.33 4.83
CA LEU A 26 10.07 -36.64 6.21
C LEU A 26 8.99 -37.71 6.27
N PHE A 27 7.98 -37.62 5.41
CA PHE A 27 6.89 -38.60 5.37
C PHE A 27 7.38 -39.98 4.93
N GLN A 28 8.24 -40.06 3.91
CA GLN A 28 8.83 -41.32 3.47
C GLN A 28 9.66 -41.96 4.59
N ARG A 29 10.49 -41.17 5.27
CA ARG A 29 11.31 -41.63 6.40
C ARG A 29 10.47 -42.15 7.56
N GLN A 30 9.32 -41.52 7.83
CA GLN A 30 8.40 -41.96 8.87
C GLN A 30 7.76 -43.31 8.53
N ILE A 31 7.36 -43.52 7.28
CA ILE A 31 6.83 -44.82 6.81
C ILE A 31 7.89 -45.92 6.93
N GLU A 32 9.13 -45.66 6.54
CA GLU A 32 10.22 -46.64 6.64
C GLU A 32 10.50 -47.02 8.10
N HIS A 33 10.52 -46.04 9.02
CA HIS A 33 10.66 -46.30 10.46
C HIS A 33 9.49 -47.13 11.02
N GLU A 34 8.24 -46.81 10.67
CA GLU A 34 7.07 -47.57 11.13
C GLU A 34 7.08 -49.01 10.60
N ARG A 35 7.50 -49.23 9.34
CA ARG A 35 7.65 -50.57 8.77
C ARG A 35 8.69 -51.39 9.52
N GLY A 36 9.87 -50.83 9.80
CA GLY A 36 10.93 -51.53 10.51
C GLY A 36 10.54 -51.96 11.93
N LEU A 37 9.82 -51.10 12.67
CA LEU A 37 9.31 -51.44 14.00
C LEU A 37 8.27 -52.57 13.96
N ALA A 38 7.35 -52.53 13.00
CA ALA A 38 6.33 -53.56 12.85
C ALA A 38 6.93 -54.93 12.48
N ASP A 39 7.99 -54.95 11.66
CA ASP A 39 8.68 -56.18 11.29
C ASP A 39 9.49 -56.76 12.45
N ALA A 40 10.18 -55.92 13.23
CA ALA A 40 10.90 -56.36 14.42
C ALA A 40 9.96 -57.01 15.45
N GLN A 41 8.83 -56.37 15.78
CA GLN A 41 7.84 -56.91 16.71
C GLN A 41 7.19 -58.22 16.20
N ALA A 42 6.96 -58.33 14.89
CA ALA A 42 6.41 -59.54 14.31
C ALA A 42 7.39 -60.72 14.39
N ASN A 43 8.68 -60.47 14.14
CA ASN A 43 9.73 -61.49 14.25
C ASN A 43 9.91 -61.97 15.69
N GLU A 44 9.90 -61.06 16.67
CA GLU A 44 9.98 -61.42 18.10
C GLU A 44 8.79 -62.29 18.56
N ARG A 45 7.57 -62.00 18.08
CA ARG A 45 6.39 -62.84 18.33
C ARG A 45 6.51 -64.23 17.71
N LEU A 46 7.07 -64.34 16.51
CA LEU A 46 7.27 -65.64 15.86
C LEU A 46 8.37 -66.46 16.54
N ALA A 47 9.46 -65.82 16.96
CA ALA A 47 10.52 -66.46 17.74
C ALA A 47 9.99 -67.00 19.07
N SER A 48 9.20 -66.21 19.81
CA SER A 48 8.57 -66.67 21.06
C SER A 48 7.57 -67.81 20.85
N ILE A 49 6.79 -67.80 19.76
CA ILE A 49 5.94 -68.94 19.38
C ILE A 49 6.79 -70.18 19.08
N GLY A 50 7.93 -70.02 18.40
CA GLY A 50 8.88 -71.10 18.15
C GLY A 50 9.36 -71.77 19.43
N VAL A 51 9.70 -70.98 20.46
CA VAL A 51 10.09 -71.49 21.79
C VAL A 51 8.93 -72.23 22.47
N LEU A 52 7.69 -71.75 22.35
CA LEU A 52 6.53 -72.45 22.93
C LEU A 52 6.26 -73.80 22.25
N ILE A 53 6.47 -73.88 20.93
CA ILE A 53 6.31 -75.13 20.17
C ILE A 53 7.39 -76.14 20.57
N HIS A 54 8.62 -75.69 20.87
CA HIS A 54 9.70 -76.56 21.32
C HIS A 54 9.28 -77.45 22.50
N HIS A 55 8.69 -76.86 23.55
CA HIS A 55 8.28 -77.60 24.74
C HIS A 55 7.09 -78.54 24.52
N ALA A 56 6.37 -78.38 23.41
CA ALA A 56 5.21 -79.20 23.07
C ALA A 56 5.54 -80.29 22.03
N LEU A 57 6.75 -80.29 21.48
CA LEU A 57 7.23 -81.30 20.54
C LEU A 57 7.81 -82.51 21.28
N PRO A 58 7.66 -83.73 20.75
CA PRO A 58 8.39 -84.88 21.25
C PRO A 58 9.91 -84.64 21.23
N PRO A 59 10.67 -85.24 22.18
CA PRO A 59 12.12 -85.10 22.24
C PRO A 59 12.79 -85.66 20.97
N ALA A 60 14.04 -85.24 20.71
CA ALA A 60 14.73 -85.52 19.46
C ALA A 60 14.98 -87.01 19.18
N ASP A 61 14.91 -87.86 20.21
CA ASP A 61 15.05 -89.32 20.16
C ASP A 61 13.74 -90.06 19.82
N ALA A 62 12.60 -89.37 19.79
CA ALA A 62 11.33 -89.93 19.36
C ALA A 62 11.34 -90.29 17.86
N PRO A 63 10.54 -91.28 17.39
CA PRO A 63 10.44 -91.60 15.97
C PRO A 63 10.09 -90.37 15.12
N ALA A 64 10.74 -90.22 13.96
CA ALA A 64 10.56 -89.06 13.08
C ALA A 64 9.09 -88.86 12.65
N GLU A 65 8.34 -89.94 12.47
CA GLU A 65 6.90 -89.89 12.16
C GLU A 65 6.09 -89.25 13.30
N ALA A 66 6.38 -89.59 14.55
CA ALA A 66 5.70 -89.00 15.71
C ALA A 66 6.01 -87.50 15.86
N GLN A 67 7.25 -87.09 15.54
CA GLN A 67 7.63 -85.67 15.52
C GLN A 67 6.91 -84.91 14.38
N ALA A 68 6.82 -85.52 13.19
CA ALA A 68 6.13 -84.94 12.05
C ALA A 68 4.62 -84.80 12.27
N ASP A 69 3.99 -85.78 12.92
CA ASP A 69 2.56 -85.75 13.26
C ASP A 69 2.23 -84.68 14.29
N ALA A 70 3.02 -84.61 15.37
CA ALA A 70 2.88 -83.56 16.37
C ALA A 70 3.04 -82.16 15.76
N LEU A 71 4.03 -81.97 14.87
CA LEU A 71 4.23 -80.70 14.17
C LEU A 71 3.04 -80.34 13.27
N ARG A 72 2.47 -81.31 12.54
CA ARG A 72 1.30 -81.08 11.69
C ARG A 72 0.07 -80.70 12.50
N GLU A 73 -0.17 -81.38 13.62
CA GLU A 73 -1.26 -81.05 14.54
C GLU A 73 -1.13 -79.62 15.09
N TRP A 74 0.06 -79.26 15.58
CA TRP A 74 0.33 -77.91 16.08
C TRP A 74 0.24 -76.84 14.99
N GLY A 75 0.74 -77.13 13.78
CA GLY A 75 0.62 -76.25 12.62
C GLY A 75 -0.83 -75.97 12.25
N GLN A 76 -1.70 -76.99 12.30
CA GLN A 76 -3.13 -76.85 12.05
C GLN A 76 -3.83 -76.08 13.19
N ARG A 77 -3.54 -76.40 14.44
CA ARG A 77 -4.17 -75.79 15.62
C ARG A 77 -3.83 -74.31 15.76
N LEU A 78 -2.57 -73.94 15.56
CA LEU A 78 -2.10 -72.55 15.64
C LEU A 78 -2.25 -71.80 14.31
N ARG A 79 -2.59 -72.50 13.22
CA ARG A 79 -2.71 -71.96 11.85
C ARG A 79 -1.44 -71.24 11.39
N ILE A 80 -0.28 -71.79 11.76
CA ILE A 80 1.04 -71.25 11.44
C ILE A 80 1.69 -72.09 10.34
N ALA A 81 2.49 -71.43 9.51
CA ALA A 81 3.35 -72.09 8.55
C ALA A 81 4.67 -72.44 9.25
N VAL A 82 4.82 -73.68 9.67
CA VAL A 82 6.01 -74.19 10.36
C VAL A 82 6.55 -75.48 9.72
N ALA A 83 7.87 -75.65 9.72
CA ALA A 83 8.60 -76.87 9.41
C ALA A 83 9.67 -77.15 10.46
N LEU A 84 9.95 -78.43 10.72
CA LEU A 84 10.97 -78.89 11.64
C LEU A 84 12.10 -79.54 10.85
N ILE A 85 13.33 -79.14 11.16
CA ILE A 85 14.55 -79.58 10.50
C ILE A 85 15.46 -80.24 11.55
N ASP A 86 16.07 -81.35 11.20
CA ASP A 86 17.03 -82.05 12.06
C ASP A 86 18.39 -81.33 12.12
N ALA A 87 19.28 -81.81 13.00
CA ALA A 87 20.62 -81.27 13.16
C ALA A 87 21.53 -81.42 11.92
N LYS A 88 21.12 -82.24 10.94
CA LYS A 88 21.84 -82.49 9.67
C LYS A 88 21.26 -81.66 8.51
N GLY A 89 20.23 -80.86 8.75
CA GLY A 89 19.57 -80.03 7.74
C GLY A 89 18.46 -80.73 6.95
N SER A 90 18.03 -81.92 7.34
CA SER A 90 16.92 -82.65 6.70
C SER A 90 15.58 -82.29 7.33
N VAL A 91 14.55 -82.09 6.51
CA VAL A 91 13.19 -81.78 6.99
C VAL A 91 12.56 -83.02 7.62
N ILE A 92 12.27 -82.96 8.92
CA ILE A 92 11.58 -84.01 9.68
C ILE A 92 10.08 -83.98 9.37
N GLY A 93 9.50 -82.78 9.29
CA GLY A 93 8.09 -82.58 8.96
C GLY A 93 7.77 -81.12 8.65
N ALA A 94 6.67 -80.90 7.93
CA ALA A 94 6.17 -79.56 7.62
C ALA A 94 4.64 -79.51 7.72
N SER A 95 4.12 -78.38 8.16
CA SER A 95 2.68 -78.09 8.12
C SER A 95 2.21 -77.84 6.68
N ASP A 96 0.95 -78.15 6.39
CA ASP A 96 0.33 -77.90 5.07
C ASP A 96 0.34 -76.42 4.66
N LEU A 97 0.44 -75.54 5.65
CA LEU A 97 0.55 -74.10 5.49
C LEU A 97 1.97 -73.67 5.13
N TYR A 98 2.99 -74.35 5.67
CA TYR A 98 4.38 -74.14 5.29
C TYR A 98 4.65 -74.58 3.86
N ALA A 99 4.20 -75.79 3.49
CA ALA A 99 4.38 -76.32 2.14
C ALA A 99 3.77 -75.43 1.05
N ARG A 100 2.70 -74.69 1.38
CA ARG A 100 2.07 -73.73 0.45
C ARG A 100 2.75 -72.37 0.41
N ARG A 101 3.35 -71.93 1.52
CA ARG A 101 3.84 -70.56 1.69
C ARG A 101 5.33 -70.39 1.56
N ALA A 102 6.12 -71.44 1.73
CA ALA A 102 7.58 -71.34 1.66
C ALA A 102 8.05 -70.71 0.34
N ASP A 103 7.32 -70.96 -0.75
CA ASP A 103 7.66 -70.48 -2.09
C ASP A 103 6.81 -69.26 -2.54
N GLU A 104 5.98 -68.67 -1.66
CA GLU A 104 5.19 -67.48 -2.00
C GLU A 104 6.11 -66.23 -2.14
N PRO A 105 5.90 -65.37 -3.16
CA PRO A 105 6.61 -64.10 -3.26
C PRO A 105 6.39 -63.22 -2.02
N GLY A 106 7.45 -62.88 -1.30
CA GLY A 106 7.38 -62.14 -0.04
C GLY A 106 7.29 -63.01 1.22
N ALA A 107 7.46 -64.32 1.10
CA ALA A 107 7.69 -65.20 2.24
C ALA A 107 8.99 -64.82 2.96
N HIS A 108 8.89 -64.53 4.26
CA HIS A 108 10.06 -64.31 5.10
C HIS A 108 10.19 -65.49 6.06
N PRO A 109 11.13 -66.41 5.80
CA PRO A 109 11.42 -67.49 6.72
C PRO A 109 12.14 -66.93 7.95
N VAL A 110 11.66 -67.31 9.13
CA VAL A 110 12.27 -67.05 10.42
C VAL A 110 12.74 -68.40 10.96
N GLU A 111 14.03 -68.47 11.24
CA GLU A 111 14.67 -69.66 11.80
C GLU A 111 14.77 -69.52 13.32
N VAL A 112 14.39 -70.57 14.04
CA VAL A 112 14.49 -70.66 15.50
C VAL A 112 15.27 -71.92 15.83
N ASP A 113 16.46 -71.75 16.41
CA ASP A 113 17.28 -72.86 16.89
C ASP A 113 16.68 -73.46 18.17
N LEU A 114 16.60 -74.79 18.25
CA LEU A 114 16.15 -75.53 19.43
C LEU A 114 17.34 -76.04 20.23
N GLU A 115 17.17 -76.21 21.54
CA GLU A 115 18.24 -76.61 22.47
C GLU A 115 18.82 -78.02 22.18
N ASP A 116 18.05 -78.85 21.48
CA ASP A 116 18.43 -80.21 21.08
C ASP A 116 19.11 -80.29 19.71
N GLY A 117 19.46 -79.14 19.11
CA GLY A 117 20.14 -79.05 17.83
C GLY A 117 19.23 -79.16 16.61
N ARG A 118 17.91 -79.32 16.79
CA ARG A 118 16.91 -79.17 15.71
C ARG A 118 16.66 -77.70 15.41
N LYS A 119 16.00 -77.42 14.29
CA LYS A 119 15.64 -76.06 13.84
C LYS A 119 14.16 -75.99 13.45
N LEU A 120 13.46 -74.95 13.89
CA LEU A 120 12.10 -74.65 13.47
C LEU A 120 12.15 -73.53 12.43
N MET A 121 11.64 -73.80 11.24
CA MET A 121 11.43 -72.79 10.21
C MET A 121 9.97 -72.33 10.26
N LEU A 122 9.75 -71.05 10.54
CA LEU A 122 8.43 -70.43 10.49
C LEU A 122 8.37 -69.49 9.28
N VAL A 123 7.30 -69.53 8.50
CA VAL A 123 7.09 -68.59 7.40
C VAL A 123 6.02 -67.59 7.80
N ARG A 124 6.38 -66.31 7.81
CA ARG A 124 5.39 -65.23 7.91
C ARG A 124 4.71 -65.10 6.56
N ALA A 125 3.38 -65.13 6.56
CA ALA A 125 2.60 -64.70 5.40
C ALA A 125 2.76 -63.19 5.24
N TRP A 126 3.19 -62.74 4.05
CA TRP A 126 3.05 -61.35 3.68
C TRP A 126 1.56 -60.99 3.69
N ARG A 127 1.13 -60.18 4.66
CA ARG A 127 -0.18 -59.53 4.59
C ARG A 127 0.03 -58.19 3.91
N PRO A 128 -0.49 -57.98 2.68
CA PRO A 128 -0.54 -56.63 2.15
C PRO A 128 -1.37 -55.77 3.11
N PRO A 129 -1.07 -54.46 3.23
CA PRO A 129 -1.88 -53.56 4.05
C PRO A 129 -3.36 -53.64 3.63
N PRO A 130 -4.30 -53.38 4.54
CA PRO A 130 -5.73 -53.36 4.19
C PRO A 130 -5.93 -52.40 3.01
N GLY A 131 -6.39 -52.92 1.86
CA GLY A 131 -6.65 -52.13 0.64
C GLY A 131 -5.84 -52.52 -0.60
N PHE A 132 -4.78 -53.33 -0.49
CA PHE A 132 -4.04 -53.84 -1.66
C PHE A 132 -4.58 -55.21 -2.10
N ARG A 133 -5.52 -55.25 -3.06
CA ARG A 133 -5.76 -56.48 -3.87
C ARG A 133 -4.81 -56.46 -5.05
N GLN A 134 -3.76 -57.28 -5.02
CA GLN A 134 -3.12 -57.71 -6.26
C GLN A 134 -3.97 -58.83 -6.87
N ALA A 135 -4.46 -58.61 -8.08
CA ALA A 135 -5.00 -59.68 -8.92
C ALA A 135 -3.82 -60.52 -9.43
N GLY A 136 -3.50 -61.61 -8.72
CA GLY A 136 -2.58 -62.64 -9.21
C GLY A 136 -3.31 -63.59 -10.16
N PRO A 137 -2.71 -64.00 -11.30
CA PRO A 137 -3.35 -64.90 -12.25
C PRO A 137 -3.23 -66.35 -11.75
N GLY A 138 -4.37 -67.02 -11.52
CA GLY A 138 -4.44 -68.47 -11.41
C GLY A 138 -4.95 -69.00 -10.07
N ALA A 139 -6.27 -69.05 -9.91
CA ALA A 139 -6.95 -70.10 -9.13
C ALA A 139 -8.42 -70.19 -9.61
N GLY A 140 -8.85 -71.41 -9.90
CA GLY A 140 -10.06 -71.73 -10.65
C GLY A 140 -11.41 -71.32 -10.03
N GLN A 141 -12.38 -71.22 -10.94
CA GLN A 141 -13.85 -71.22 -10.83
C GLN A 141 -14.53 -70.77 -9.51
N PRO A 142 -15.43 -69.77 -9.57
CA PRO A 142 -16.17 -69.28 -8.42
C PRO A 142 -17.42 -70.14 -8.15
N GLY A 143 -17.61 -70.56 -6.89
CA GLY A 143 -18.92 -70.96 -6.37
C GLY A 143 -19.74 -69.73 -5.94
N PRO A 144 -21.08 -69.74 -6.10
CA PRO A 144 -21.89 -68.55 -5.88
C PRO A 144 -22.09 -68.31 -4.39
N ARG A 145 -21.55 -67.21 -3.86
CA ARG A 145 -22.00 -66.62 -2.60
C ARG A 145 -22.48 -65.19 -2.86
N THR A 146 -23.78 -65.10 -3.02
CA THR A 146 -24.62 -63.90 -2.90
C THR A 146 -24.47 -63.32 -1.49
N VAL A 147 -23.85 -62.15 -1.37
CA VAL A 147 -24.11 -61.18 -0.29
C VAL A 147 -23.95 -59.76 -0.87
N ALA A 148 -25.08 -59.06 -0.98
CA ALA A 148 -25.29 -57.60 -1.01
C ALA A 148 -24.21 -56.74 -1.72
N GLN A 149 -24.42 -56.19 -2.92
CA GLN A 149 -25.50 -55.28 -3.32
C GLN A 149 -25.77 -54.16 -2.30
N ARG A 150 -24.74 -53.38 -1.93
CA ARG A 150 -24.94 -52.04 -1.32
C ARG A 150 -23.72 -51.10 -1.37
N ASP A 151 -22.94 -51.03 -2.46
CA ASP A 151 -21.80 -50.08 -2.52
C ASP A 151 -21.58 -49.38 -3.88
N GLU A 152 -22.45 -49.56 -4.88
CA GLU A 152 -22.21 -49.00 -6.22
C GLU A 152 -22.74 -47.56 -6.45
N GLN A 153 -23.33 -46.91 -5.45
CA GLN A 153 -23.93 -45.57 -5.66
C GLN A 153 -23.14 -44.37 -5.11
N MET A 154 -21.94 -44.58 -4.54
CA MET A 154 -21.13 -43.48 -3.99
C MET A 154 -19.83 -43.17 -4.75
N ALA A 155 -19.74 -43.55 -6.03
CA ALA A 155 -18.54 -43.33 -6.86
C ALA A 155 -18.53 -42.01 -7.68
N LEU A 156 -19.50 -41.11 -7.49
CA LEU A 156 -19.64 -39.88 -8.29
C LEU A 156 -19.04 -38.61 -7.66
N LEU A 157 -18.26 -38.73 -6.58
CA LEU A 157 -17.54 -37.60 -5.98
C LEU A 157 -16.02 -37.80 -6.16
N PRO A 158 -15.26 -36.79 -6.62
CA PRO A 158 -13.81 -36.89 -6.86
C PRO A 158 -12.96 -37.06 -5.58
N PHE A 159 -13.59 -37.31 -4.42
CA PHE A 159 -12.95 -37.43 -3.11
C PHE A 159 -12.85 -38.87 -2.58
N GLY A 160 -13.41 -39.88 -3.28
CA GLY A 160 -13.38 -41.28 -2.82
C GLY A 160 -11.99 -41.92 -2.74
N ALA A 161 -10.98 -41.35 -3.41
CA ALA A 161 -9.62 -41.89 -3.48
C ALA A 161 -8.75 -41.62 -2.24
N LEU A 162 -9.24 -40.88 -1.24
CA LEU A 162 -8.47 -40.47 -0.05
C LEU A 162 -8.63 -41.40 1.17
N THR A 163 -9.31 -42.54 1.02
CA THR A 163 -9.61 -43.47 2.14
C THR A 163 -8.56 -44.58 2.36
N GLY A 164 -7.59 -44.72 1.45
CA GLY A 164 -6.41 -45.59 1.64
C GLY A 164 -5.19 -44.75 2.02
N ARG A 165 -4.34 -45.27 2.94
CA ARG A 165 -3.04 -44.63 3.27
C ARG A 165 -2.27 -44.33 1.97
N PRO A 166 -1.97 -43.06 1.64
CA PRO A 166 -1.38 -42.74 0.35
C PRO A 166 -0.01 -43.41 0.23
N SER A 167 0.22 -44.12 -0.88
CA SER A 167 1.56 -44.51 -1.29
C SER A 167 2.42 -43.24 -1.42
N GLY A 168 3.72 -43.31 -1.12
CA GLY A 168 4.61 -42.13 -1.19
C GLY A 168 4.56 -41.39 -2.53
N GLU A 169 4.27 -42.11 -3.61
CA GLU A 169 4.05 -41.57 -4.96
C GLU A 169 2.83 -40.65 -5.05
N ALA A 170 1.71 -41.00 -4.41
CA ALA A 170 0.50 -40.17 -4.40
C ALA A 170 0.73 -38.83 -3.68
N LEU A 171 1.51 -38.83 -2.59
CA LEU A 171 1.88 -37.61 -1.87
C LEU A 171 2.73 -36.67 -2.74
N LEU A 172 3.72 -37.22 -3.46
CA LEU A 172 4.56 -36.44 -4.37
C LEU A 172 3.74 -35.78 -5.48
N VAL A 173 2.80 -36.51 -6.08
CA VAL A 173 1.91 -35.96 -7.12
C VAL A 173 1.08 -34.79 -6.57
N VAL A 174 0.48 -34.94 -5.38
CA VAL A 174 -0.30 -33.87 -4.75
C VAL A 174 0.55 -32.64 -4.45
N LEU A 175 1.78 -32.81 -3.96
CA LEU A 175 2.70 -31.71 -3.68
C LEU A 175 3.13 -30.96 -4.94
N VAL A 176 3.41 -31.67 -6.03
CA VAL A 176 3.76 -31.06 -7.33
C VAL A 176 2.57 -30.28 -7.90
N LEU A 177 1.35 -30.83 -7.83
CA LEU A 177 0.15 -30.14 -8.29
C LEU A 177 -0.14 -28.88 -7.46
N LEU A 178 0.02 -28.95 -6.13
CA LEU A 178 -0.11 -27.81 -5.24
C LEU A 178 0.92 -26.72 -5.58
N PHE A 179 2.18 -27.11 -5.76
CA PHE A 179 3.24 -26.20 -6.17
C PHE A 179 2.91 -25.49 -7.50
N LEU A 180 2.48 -26.23 -8.51
CA LEU A 180 2.14 -25.68 -9.82
C LEU A 180 0.96 -24.70 -9.71
N GLY A 181 -0.06 -25.05 -8.91
CA GLY A 181 -1.22 -24.19 -8.64
C GLY A 181 -0.82 -22.88 -7.97
N VAL A 182 0.02 -22.92 -6.93
CA VAL A 182 0.49 -21.71 -6.24
C VAL A 182 1.39 -20.86 -7.15
N ALA A 183 2.30 -21.47 -7.91
CA ALA A 183 3.17 -20.75 -8.83
C ALA A 183 2.37 -20.03 -9.93
N LEU A 184 1.41 -20.73 -10.55
CA LEU A 184 0.51 -20.14 -11.55
C LEU A 184 -0.35 -19.01 -10.97
N GLY A 185 -0.87 -19.18 -9.75
CA GLY A 185 -1.67 -18.17 -9.06
C GLY A 185 -0.87 -16.94 -8.61
N ALA A 186 0.38 -17.12 -8.17
CA ALA A 186 1.24 -16.04 -7.71
C ALA A 186 1.80 -15.19 -8.86
N TYR A 187 2.06 -15.80 -10.03
CA TYR A 187 2.61 -15.12 -11.21
C TYR A 187 1.87 -13.81 -11.58
N PRO A 188 0.54 -13.78 -11.79
CA PRO A 188 -0.16 -12.55 -12.16
C PRO A 188 -0.12 -11.49 -11.06
N VAL A 189 -0.16 -11.90 -9.78
CA VAL A 189 -0.11 -10.98 -8.63
C VAL A 189 1.24 -10.27 -8.57
N VAL A 190 2.34 -11.02 -8.56
CA VAL A 190 3.70 -10.47 -8.50
C VAL A 190 3.96 -9.60 -9.74
N ARG A 191 3.51 -10.05 -10.93
CA ARG A 191 3.69 -9.31 -12.19
C ARG A 191 2.95 -7.98 -12.17
N ARG A 192 1.71 -7.97 -11.67
CA ARG A 192 0.92 -6.74 -11.55
C ARG A 192 1.56 -5.75 -10.58
N LEU A 193 1.98 -6.22 -9.41
CA LEU A 193 2.57 -5.38 -8.37
C LEU A 193 3.90 -4.77 -8.81
N THR A 194 4.78 -5.57 -9.42
CA THR A 194 6.08 -5.05 -9.89
C THR A 194 5.93 -4.05 -11.03
N ARG A 195 5.02 -4.29 -11.99
CA ARG A 195 4.78 -3.32 -13.08
C ARG A 195 4.27 -1.98 -12.56
N ARG A 196 3.42 -1.98 -11.53
CA ARG A 196 2.92 -0.74 -10.89
C ARG A 196 4.02 0.01 -10.17
N LEU A 197 4.87 -0.69 -9.42
CA LEU A 197 6.03 -0.08 -8.76
C LEU A 197 7.03 0.50 -9.78
N GLU A 198 7.25 -0.18 -10.90
CA GLU A 198 8.11 0.32 -11.98
C GLU A 198 7.51 1.57 -12.64
N ALA A 199 6.20 1.60 -12.90
CA ALA A 199 5.52 2.79 -13.41
C ALA A 199 5.59 3.97 -12.43
N LEU A 200 5.41 3.72 -11.12
CA LEU A 200 5.59 4.73 -10.08
C LEU A 200 7.03 5.26 -10.04
N LYS A 201 8.03 4.36 -10.06
CA LYS A 201 9.44 4.76 -10.09
C LYS A 201 9.74 5.64 -11.29
N VAL A 202 9.35 5.21 -12.49
CA VAL A 202 9.58 5.95 -13.74
C VAL A 202 8.90 7.32 -13.68
N GLY A 203 7.65 7.40 -13.20
CA GLY A 203 6.97 8.68 -13.06
C GLY A 203 7.64 9.63 -12.07
N VAL A 204 8.15 9.12 -10.95
CA VAL A 204 8.93 9.91 -9.98
C VAL A 204 10.24 10.41 -10.58
N GLU A 205 10.96 9.57 -11.33
CA GLU A 205 12.20 9.95 -12.01
C GLU A 205 11.97 11.05 -13.06
N HIS A 206 10.88 10.95 -13.85
CA HIS A 206 10.52 11.97 -14.84
C HIS A 206 10.13 13.30 -14.18
N PHE A 207 9.36 13.23 -13.08
CA PHE A 207 9.04 14.41 -12.28
C PHE A 207 10.31 15.08 -11.72
N GLY A 208 11.24 14.29 -11.17
CA GLY A 208 12.54 14.76 -10.67
C GLY A 208 13.45 15.33 -11.77
N ALA A 209 13.30 14.89 -13.02
CA ALA A 209 14.01 15.42 -14.17
C ALA A 209 13.40 16.73 -14.73
N GLY A 210 12.28 17.21 -14.16
CA GLY A 210 11.65 18.49 -14.50
C GLY A 210 10.34 18.39 -15.27
N ASP A 211 9.84 17.18 -15.59
CA ASP A 211 8.50 17.02 -16.17
C ASP A 211 7.42 17.05 -15.09
N LEU A 212 7.05 18.27 -14.70
CA LEU A 212 6.05 18.51 -13.65
C LEU A 212 4.63 18.12 -14.05
N ASN A 213 4.36 17.87 -15.34
CA ASN A 213 3.04 17.46 -15.82
C ASN A 213 2.83 15.94 -15.74
N GLN A 214 3.92 15.17 -15.61
CA GLN A 214 3.84 13.73 -15.47
C GLN A 214 3.04 13.36 -14.21
N ARG A 215 2.13 12.40 -14.37
CA ARG A 215 1.39 11.77 -13.27
C ARG A 215 1.57 10.27 -13.32
N VAL A 216 1.43 9.65 -12.16
CA VAL A 216 1.50 8.19 -12.01
C VAL A 216 0.08 7.64 -11.96
N ASP A 217 -0.14 6.46 -12.56
CA ASP A 217 -1.41 5.75 -12.46
C ASP A 217 -1.71 5.38 -11.00
N ASP A 218 -2.81 5.93 -10.47
CA ASP A 218 -3.23 5.80 -9.08
C ASP A 218 -4.51 4.94 -8.94
N ARG A 219 -4.90 4.23 -10.00
CA ARG A 219 -6.07 3.35 -10.00
C ARG A 219 -5.88 2.17 -9.05
N GLY A 220 -6.88 1.88 -8.23
CA GLY A 220 -6.93 0.68 -7.38
C GLY A 220 -7.04 0.99 -5.89
N GLY A 221 -7.31 -0.06 -5.12
CA GLY A 221 -7.47 -0.01 -3.66
C GLY A 221 -6.30 -0.60 -2.87
N ASP A 222 -5.13 -0.79 -3.51
CA ASP A 222 -3.92 -1.31 -2.87
C ASP A 222 -3.05 -0.17 -2.31
N GLU A 223 -2.04 -0.53 -1.51
CA GLU A 223 -1.08 0.39 -0.89
C GLU A 223 -0.27 1.15 -1.95
N VAL A 224 0.01 0.51 -3.09
CA VAL A 224 0.70 1.15 -4.22
C VAL A 224 -0.12 2.30 -4.78
N ALA A 225 -1.43 2.12 -4.95
CA ALA A 225 -2.33 3.20 -5.36
C ALA A 225 -2.42 4.31 -4.31
N ALA A 226 -2.38 4.00 -3.01
CA ALA A 226 -2.34 5.01 -1.95
C ALA A 226 -1.07 5.89 -2.02
N VAL A 227 0.09 5.28 -2.29
CA VAL A 227 1.35 6.00 -2.50
C VAL A 227 1.29 6.84 -3.78
N ALA A 228 0.75 6.28 -4.89
CA ALA A 228 0.60 7.02 -6.15
C ALA A 228 -0.30 8.27 -5.98
N ARG A 229 -1.42 8.16 -5.25
CA ARG A 229 -2.27 9.31 -4.91
C ARG A 229 -1.52 10.37 -4.11
N SER A 230 -0.78 9.94 -3.10
CA SER A 230 0.01 10.84 -2.25
C SER A 230 1.09 11.57 -3.05
N PHE A 231 1.77 10.85 -3.94
CA PHE A 231 2.74 11.41 -4.88
C PHE A 231 2.09 12.42 -5.84
N ASN A 232 0.98 12.06 -6.50
CA ASN A 232 0.28 12.95 -7.42
C ASN A 232 -0.20 14.24 -6.73
N ALA A 233 -0.67 14.15 -5.48
CA ALA A 233 -1.06 15.32 -4.70
C ALA A 233 0.15 16.21 -4.35
N ALA A 234 1.30 15.62 -3.99
CA ALA A 234 2.53 16.36 -3.76
C ALA A 234 3.05 17.02 -5.05
N ALA A 235 3.06 16.28 -6.16
CA ALA A 235 3.46 16.77 -7.48
C ALA A 235 2.59 17.95 -7.93
N ALA A 236 1.26 17.88 -7.73
CA ALA A 236 0.35 18.98 -8.03
C ALA A 236 0.67 20.23 -7.19
N ARG A 237 0.90 20.08 -5.88
CA ARG A 237 1.29 21.21 -5.01
C ARG A 237 2.61 21.85 -5.47
N VAL A 238 3.63 21.05 -5.77
CA VAL A 238 4.92 21.54 -6.25
C VAL A 238 4.76 22.26 -7.60
N GLN A 239 3.99 21.70 -8.52
CA GLN A 239 3.71 22.34 -9.80
C GLN A 239 3.01 23.69 -9.62
N THR A 240 1.97 23.77 -8.79
CA THR A 240 1.29 25.03 -8.48
C THR A 240 2.25 26.06 -7.89
N LEU A 241 3.10 25.67 -6.94
CA LEU A 241 4.11 26.55 -6.35
C LEU A 241 5.11 27.06 -7.40
N MET A 242 5.63 26.17 -8.25
CA MET A 242 6.59 26.56 -9.30
C MET A 242 5.98 27.47 -10.36
N VAL A 243 4.73 27.20 -10.78
CA VAL A 243 4.01 28.07 -11.72
C VAL A 243 3.75 29.43 -11.09
N SER A 244 3.27 29.47 -9.83
CA SER A 244 3.08 30.72 -9.08
C SER A 244 4.37 31.53 -8.99
N GLN A 245 5.48 30.89 -8.61
CA GLN A 245 6.79 31.54 -8.49
C GLN A 245 7.29 32.08 -9.84
N LYS A 246 7.15 31.32 -10.93
CA LYS A 246 7.52 31.78 -12.27
C LYS A 246 6.69 32.99 -12.71
N HIS A 247 5.38 32.95 -12.49
CA HIS A 247 4.49 34.05 -12.80
C HIS A 247 4.83 35.29 -11.97
N LEU A 248 5.11 35.11 -10.68
CA LEU A 248 5.51 36.18 -9.78
C LEU A 248 6.81 36.84 -10.24
N LEU A 249 7.85 36.07 -10.56
CA LEU A 249 9.13 36.61 -11.03
C LEU A 249 9.01 37.32 -12.39
N ALA A 250 8.27 36.73 -13.33
CA ALA A 250 8.05 37.32 -14.65
C ALA A 250 7.31 38.66 -14.53
N ASN A 251 6.19 38.68 -13.78
CA ASN A 251 5.38 39.88 -13.63
C ASN A 251 6.09 40.96 -12.79
N ALA A 252 6.77 40.58 -11.70
CA ALA A 252 7.60 41.52 -10.95
C ALA A 252 8.68 42.15 -11.83
N SER A 253 9.33 41.36 -12.70
CA SER A 253 10.33 41.88 -13.64
C SER A 253 9.74 42.88 -14.63
N HIS A 254 8.51 42.66 -15.10
CA HIS A 254 7.81 43.59 -15.98
C HIS A 254 7.41 44.88 -15.25
N GLU A 255 6.86 44.76 -14.05
CA GLU A 255 6.40 45.90 -13.25
C GLU A 255 7.56 46.77 -12.74
N LEU A 256 8.73 46.18 -12.45
CA LEU A 256 9.95 46.94 -12.10
C LEU A 256 10.53 47.70 -13.30
N ARG A 257 10.35 47.21 -14.53
CA ARG A 257 10.91 47.84 -15.74
C ARG A 257 10.29 49.20 -16.04
N SER A 258 9.00 49.37 -15.77
CA SER A 258 8.26 50.62 -16.02
C SER A 258 8.77 51.81 -15.20
N PRO A 259 8.79 51.78 -13.85
CA PRO A 259 9.33 52.87 -13.04
C PRO A 259 10.82 53.07 -13.27
N LEU A 260 11.59 52.01 -13.56
CA LEU A 260 13.00 52.14 -13.95
C LEU A 260 13.18 52.92 -15.26
N ALA A 261 12.32 52.68 -16.26
CA ALA A 261 12.34 53.44 -17.50
C ALA A 261 11.96 54.92 -17.29
N ARG A 262 10.94 55.18 -16.45
CA ARG A 262 10.57 56.56 -16.06
C ARG A 262 11.70 57.27 -15.31
N LEU A 263 12.38 56.58 -14.40
CA LEU A 263 13.56 57.12 -13.70
C LEU A 263 14.67 57.49 -14.68
N LYS A 264 15.01 56.59 -15.61
CA LYS A 264 16.04 56.87 -16.64
C LYS A 264 15.68 58.11 -17.45
N MET A 265 14.43 58.23 -17.89
CA MET A 265 13.95 59.39 -18.63
C MET A 265 14.00 60.67 -17.79
N ALA A 266 13.55 60.62 -16.54
CA ALA A 266 13.58 61.77 -15.63
C ALA A 266 15.01 62.23 -15.35
N PHE A 267 15.97 61.32 -15.19
CA PHE A 267 17.39 61.66 -15.06
C PHE A 267 17.95 62.31 -16.34
N SER A 268 17.69 61.76 -17.53
CA SER A 268 18.12 62.38 -18.79
C SER A 268 17.54 63.79 -18.97
N MET A 269 16.27 64.00 -18.65
CA MET A 269 15.65 65.33 -18.70
C MET A 269 16.20 66.29 -17.65
N LEU A 270 16.60 65.77 -16.47
CA LEU A 270 17.20 66.58 -15.41
C LEU A 270 18.60 67.06 -15.81
N GLU A 271 19.33 66.31 -16.64
CA GLU A 271 20.62 66.73 -17.21
C GLU A 271 20.46 67.81 -18.28
N GLU A 272 19.37 67.80 -19.04
CA GLU A 272 19.11 68.73 -20.14
C GLU A 272 18.40 70.04 -19.73
N THR A 273 17.87 70.12 -18.49
CA THR A 273 17.07 71.26 -18.04
C THR A 273 17.76 72.10 -16.95
N ASP A 274 17.90 73.41 -17.23
CA ASP A 274 18.41 74.41 -16.27
C ASP A 274 17.29 75.14 -15.53
N ALA A 275 16.04 75.01 -15.98
CA ALA A 275 14.90 75.69 -15.38
C ALA A 275 14.60 75.14 -13.96
N PRO A 276 14.69 75.96 -12.89
CA PRO A 276 14.54 75.48 -11.51
C PRO A 276 13.20 74.77 -11.23
N ALA A 277 12.11 75.27 -11.84
CA ALA A 277 10.78 74.67 -11.69
C ALA A 277 10.66 73.30 -12.37
N ALA A 278 11.32 73.11 -13.53
CA ALA A 278 11.33 71.82 -14.23
C ALA A 278 12.20 70.80 -13.47
N ARG A 279 13.36 71.23 -12.95
CA ARG A 279 14.20 70.39 -12.08
C ARG A 279 13.48 69.93 -10.81
N ALA A 280 12.73 70.84 -10.16
CA ALA A 280 11.95 70.49 -8.97
C ALA A 280 10.84 69.46 -9.27
N ARG A 281 10.14 69.60 -10.41
CA ARG A 281 9.13 68.63 -10.85
C ARG A 281 9.74 67.26 -11.13
N LEU A 282 10.84 67.21 -11.87
CA LEU A 282 11.57 65.96 -12.17
C LEU A 282 12.12 65.31 -10.90
N GLY A 283 12.65 66.10 -9.95
CA GLY A 283 13.09 65.61 -8.65
C GLY A 283 11.95 64.97 -7.86
N HIS A 284 10.76 65.59 -7.86
CA HIS A 284 9.57 65.01 -7.23
C HIS A 284 9.12 63.72 -7.92
N GLU A 285 9.18 63.66 -9.25
CA GLU A 285 8.88 62.46 -10.03
C GLU A 285 9.87 61.31 -9.74
N ILE A 286 11.16 61.62 -9.60
CA ILE A 286 12.19 60.65 -9.19
C ILE A 286 11.88 60.08 -7.81
N HIS A 287 11.62 60.94 -6.82
CA HIS A 287 11.26 60.48 -5.47
C HIS A 287 10.00 59.62 -5.45
N THR A 288 9.00 59.98 -6.25
CA THR A 288 7.76 59.20 -6.37
C THR A 288 8.02 57.82 -6.98
N ASN A 289 8.80 57.74 -8.06
CA ASN A 289 9.13 56.47 -8.70
C ASN A 289 10.02 55.57 -7.81
N ILE A 290 10.93 56.14 -7.02
CA ILE A 290 11.71 55.39 -6.02
C ILE A 290 10.78 54.80 -4.95
N GLY A 291 9.86 55.61 -4.41
CA GLY A 291 8.87 55.12 -3.44
C GLY A 291 7.97 54.02 -4.00
N GLU A 292 7.59 54.09 -5.28
CA GLU A 292 6.84 53.04 -5.97
C GLU A 292 7.65 51.74 -6.09
N LEU A 293 8.95 51.84 -6.41
CA LEU A 293 9.88 50.69 -6.45
C LEU A 293 10.07 50.04 -5.08
N ASP A 294 10.24 50.83 -4.02
CA ASP A 294 10.40 50.30 -2.66
C ASP A 294 9.13 49.58 -2.21
N ALA A 295 7.95 50.19 -2.43
CA ALA A 295 6.68 49.55 -2.13
C ALA A 295 6.47 48.24 -2.91
N LEU A 296 6.87 48.22 -4.19
CA LEU A 296 6.87 47.04 -5.04
C LEU A 296 7.71 45.89 -4.46
N VAL A 297 8.94 46.19 -4.07
CA VAL A 297 9.86 45.21 -3.49
C VAL A 297 9.32 44.67 -2.16
N GLU A 298 8.80 45.55 -1.30
CA GLU A 298 8.18 45.14 -0.04
C GLU A 298 6.99 44.21 -0.25
N GLU A 299 6.12 44.50 -1.23
CA GLU A 299 4.95 43.68 -1.54
C GLU A 299 5.36 42.29 -2.06
N VAL A 300 6.35 42.22 -2.94
CA VAL A 300 6.87 40.96 -3.46
C VAL A 300 7.51 40.12 -2.36
N LEU A 301 8.33 40.73 -1.50
CA LEU A 301 8.96 40.03 -0.37
C LEU A 301 7.93 39.56 0.65
N LEU A 302 6.90 40.37 0.91
CA LEU A 302 5.81 40.01 1.81
C LEU A 302 5.01 38.83 1.25
N ALA A 303 4.62 38.88 -0.02
CA ALA A 303 3.91 37.79 -0.69
C ALA A 303 4.70 36.48 -0.63
N SER A 304 6.01 36.53 -0.93
CA SER A 304 6.89 35.37 -0.86
C SER A 304 7.00 34.79 0.56
N ARG A 305 7.07 35.65 1.60
CA ARG A 305 7.10 35.20 3.00
C ARG A 305 5.79 34.56 3.43
N LEU A 306 4.65 35.13 3.01
CA LEU A 306 3.32 34.60 3.32
C LEU A 306 3.07 33.23 2.66
N GLU A 307 3.63 32.99 1.46
CA GLU A 307 3.58 31.69 0.78
C GLU A 307 4.49 30.63 1.41
N ALA A 308 5.67 31.03 1.89
CA ALA A 308 6.67 30.10 2.44
C ALA A 308 6.32 29.54 3.83
N ASP A 309 5.66 30.34 4.68
CA ASP A 309 5.34 29.95 6.06
C ASP A 309 3.87 30.19 6.43
N PRO A 310 2.98 29.24 6.15
CA PRO A 310 1.57 29.32 6.54
C PRO A 310 1.31 28.99 8.03
N GLN A 311 2.30 28.49 8.79
CA GLN A 311 2.11 27.96 10.15
C GLN A 311 2.80 28.76 11.27
N GLY A 312 3.75 29.65 10.97
CA GLY A 312 4.39 30.56 11.93
C GLY A 312 3.46 31.67 12.41
N ARG A 313 2.45 31.30 13.22
CA ARG A 313 1.43 32.21 13.76
C ARG A 313 1.82 32.66 15.16
N VAL A 314 2.37 33.86 15.28
CA VAL A 314 2.29 34.64 16.52
C VAL A 314 1.10 35.58 16.33
N LEU A 315 0.00 35.28 17.01
CA LEU A 315 -1.23 36.07 16.92
C LEU A 315 -1.45 36.75 18.26
N ASP A 316 -1.68 38.06 18.22
CA ASP A 316 -2.05 38.85 19.38
C ASP A 316 -3.50 39.33 19.25
N SER A 317 -4.07 39.80 20.35
CA SER A 317 -5.39 40.45 20.33
C SER A 317 -5.29 41.82 19.67
N VAL A 318 -5.83 41.97 18.46
CA VAL A 318 -5.86 43.23 17.71
C VAL A 318 -7.22 43.90 17.84
N ASP A 319 -7.23 45.21 18.13
CA ASP A 319 -8.43 46.04 18.11
C ASP A 319 -8.71 46.55 16.68
N LEU A 320 -9.73 45.97 16.04
CA LEU A 320 -10.06 46.29 14.65
C LEU A 320 -10.74 47.65 14.51
N ILE A 321 -11.39 48.16 15.56
CA ILE A 321 -12.03 49.48 15.52
C ILE A 321 -10.97 50.57 15.52
N ALA A 322 -9.99 50.47 16.43
CA ALA A 322 -8.87 51.41 16.48
C ALA A 322 -8.09 51.42 15.14
N LEU A 323 -7.76 50.22 14.63
CA LEU A 323 -7.09 50.05 13.35
C LEU A 323 -7.93 50.61 12.18
N GLY A 324 -9.23 50.35 12.17
CA GLY A 324 -10.16 50.85 11.14
C GLY A 324 -10.26 52.36 11.12
N ALA A 325 -10.38 52.99 12.29
CA ALA A 325 -10.46 54.44 12.44
C ALA A 325 -9.18 55.14 11.95
N GLU A 326 -8.01 54.64 12.35
CA GLU A 326 -6.71 55.20 11.94
C GLU A 326 -6.49 55.11 10.42
N GLU A 327 -6.76 53.94 9.83
CA GLU A 327 -6.53 53.72 8.41
C GLU A 327 -7.55 54.49 7.54
N SER A 328 -8.81 54.60 7.98
CA SER A 328 -9.84 55.39 7.30
C SER A 328 -9.53 56.88 7.33
N ALA A 329 -9.11 57.42 8.48
CA ALA A 329 -8.72 58.81 8.61
C ALA A 329 -7.56 59.20 7.68
N ARG A 330 -6.59 58.29 7.46
CA ARG A 330 -5.47 58.55 6.54
C ARG A 330 -5.92 58.77 5.10
N VAL A 331 -6.91 58.01 4.63
CA VAL A 331 -7.37 58.08 3.23
C VAL A 331 -8.58 58.98 3.04
N GLY A 332 -9.14 59.53 4.12
CA GLY A 332 -10.38 60.31 4.11
C GLY A 332 -11.62 59.47 3.85
N ALA A 333 -11.63 58.21 4.28
CA ALA A 333 -12.80 57.33 4.18
C ALA A 333 -13.77 57.56 5.34
N GLU A 334 -15.07 57.42 5.06
CA GLU A 334 -16.11 57.39 6.08
C GLU A 334 -15.98 56.08 6.87
N PHE A 335 -16.07 56.15 8.19
CA PHE A 335 -15.88 55.00 9.07
C PHE A 335 -17.13 54.76 9.92
N GLU A 336 -17.68 53.56 9.82
CA GLU A 336 -18.81 53.10 10.61
C GLU A 336 -18.48 51.75 11.26
N SER A 337 -18.87 51.59 12.53
CA SER A 337 -18.82 50.30 13.20
C SER A 337 -20.16 49.97 13.86
N ALA A 338 -20.71 48.81 13.49
CA ALA A 338 -21.91 48.26 14.11
C ALA A 338 -21.63 47.66 15.51
N SER A 339 -20.37 47.52 15.89
CA SER A 339 -19.93 46.94 17.16
C SER A 339 -19.26 48.01 18.03
N GLN A 340 -19.52 48.00 19.34
CA GLN A 340 -18.81 48.89 20.29
C GLN A 340 -17.37 48.44 20.58
N ALA A 341 -17.10 47.15 20.41
CA ALA A 341 -15.77 46.56 20.51
C ALA A 341 -15.66 45.42 19.49
N LEU A 342 -14.58 45.38 18.72
CA LEU A 342 -14.32 44.33 17.75
C LEU A 342 -12.84 43.96 17.78
N ARG A 343 -12.54 42.76 18.26
CA ARG A 343 -11.18 42.23 18.35
C ARG A 343 -11.04 40.96 17.54
N ALA A 344 -9.84 40.71 17.03
CA ALA A 344 -9.47 39.48 16.32
C ALA A 344 -8.08 39.02 16.75
N MET A 345 -7.84 37.70 16.74
CA MET A 345 -6.49 37.16 16.91
C MET A 345 -5.72 37.35 15.60
N GLY A 346 -4.66 38.16 15.62
CA GLY A 346 -3.90 38.46 14.41
C GLY A 346 -2.56 39.16 14.61
N GLU A 347 -1.82 39.28 13.51
CA GLU A 347 -0.67 40.17 13.43
C GLU A 347 -1.17 41.55 12.98
N GLU A 348 -1.17 42.53 13.90
CA GLU A 348 -1.70 43.88 13.64
C GLU A 348 -1.14 44.49 12.35
N ARG A 349 0.18 44.37 12.15
CA ARG A 349 0.87 44.91 10.98
C ARG A 349 0.33 44.34 9.66
N LEU A 350 -0.02 43.06 9.62
CA LEU A 350 -0.58 42.42 8.43
C LEU A 350 -2.04 42.83 8.22
N LEU A 351 -2.86 42.82 9.27
CA LEU A 351 -4.26 43.25 9.17
C LEU A 351 -4.35 44.71 8.73
N ARG A 352 -3.48 45.58 9.27
CA ARG A 352 -3.33 46.97 8.86
C ARG A 352 -2.96 47.07 7.39
N ARG A 353 -2.02 46.26 6.91
CA ARG A 353 -1.64 46.23 5.50
C ARG A 353 -2.78 45.77 4.59
N ALA A 354 -3.54 44.75 5.00
CA ALA A 354 -4.69 44.28 4.23
C ALA A 354 -5.76 45.38 4.12
N LEU A 355 -6.13 46.01 5.23
CA LEU A 355 -7.10 47.10 5.23
C LEU A 355 -6.61 48.29 4.38
N ARG A 356 -5.33 48.67 4.53
CA ARG A 356 -4.70 49.71 3.71
C ARG A 356 -4.82 49.43 2.22
N ASN A 357 -4.50 48.21 1.80
CA ASN A 357 -4.59 47.81 0.39
C ASN A 357 -6.05 47.92 -0.12
N LEU A 358 -7.04 47.54 0.69
CA LEU A 358 -8.46 47.67 0.32
C LEU A 358 -8.88 49.14 0.18
N LEU A 359 -8.53 49.98 1.16
CA LEU A 359 -8.85 51.41 1.16
C LEU A 359 -8.16 52.16 0.00
N GLU A 360 -6.89 51.86 -0.26
CA GLU A 360 -6.16 52.46 -1.39
C GLU A 360 -6.72 52.02 -2.74
N ASN A 361 -7.15 50.76 -2.84
CA ASN A 361 -7.85 50.24 -4.02
C ASN A 361 -9.19 50.97 -4.24
N ALA A 362 -10.00 51.11 -3.19
CA ALA A 362 -11.27 51.84 -3.25
C ALA A 362 -11.07 53.32 -3.63
N ARG A 363 -10.07 54.01 -3.06
CA ARG A 363 -9.76 55.40 -3.42
C ARG A 363 -9.33 55.54 -4.88
N ARG A 364 -8.55 54.60 -5.39
CA ARG A 364 -7.97 54.64 -6.74
C ARG A 364 -8.97 54.28 -7.83
N TYR A 365 -9.84 53.30 -7.58
CA TYR A 365 -10.77 52.78 -8.57
C TYR A 365 -12.24 53.14 -8.30
N GLY A 366 -12.54 53.79 -7.17
CA GLY A 366 -13.89 54.15 -6.73
C GLY A 366 -14.57 55.28 -7.49
N GLY A 367 -14.05 55.66 -8.67
CA GLY A 367 -14.66 56.68 -9.52
C GLY A 367 -14.67 58.11 -8.95
N GLY A 368 -13.89 58.36 -7.88
CA GLY A 368 -13.87 59.65 -7.17
C GLY A 368 -15.03 59.85 -6.18
N GLY A 369 -15.90 58.86 -6.00
CA GLY A 369 -16.95 58.89 -4.98
C GLY A 369 -16.45 58.60 -3.57
N PRO A 370 -17.32 58.69 -2.54
CA PRO A 370 -16.95 58.40 -1.16
C PRO A 370 -16.52 56.94 -1.00
N VAL A 371 -15.49 56.73 -0.18
CA VAL A 371 -15.03 55.42 0.29
C VAL A 371 -15.54 55.24 1.69
N GLU A 372 -16.19 54.10 1.96
CA GLU A 372 -16.76 53.76 3.26
C GLU A 372 -16.07 52.51 3.81
N LEU A 373 -15.73 52.51 5.10
CA LEU A 373 -15.30 51.34 5.86
C LEU A 373 -16.37 51.00 6.90
N GLU A 374 -16.96 49.82 6.77
CA GLU A 374 -17.88 49.25 7.75
C GLU A 374 -17.21 48.10 8.50
N LEU A 375 -17.33 48.11 9.83
CA LEU A 375 -16.88 47.03 10.70
C LEU A 375 -18.06 46.38 11.44
N ALA A 376 -18.17 45.06 11.36
CA ALA A 376 -19.21 44.29 12.05
C ALA A 376 -18.68 42.96 12.61
N ARG A 377 -19.35 42.44 13.63
CA ARG A 377 -19.21 41.03 14.06
C ARG A 377 -20.34 40.22 13.42
N GLU A 378 -19.98 39.16 12.71
CA GLU A 378 -20.92 38.20 12.13
C GLU A 378 -20.59 36.80 12.65
N GLY A 379 -21.32 36.36 13.68
CA GLY A 379 -21.03 35.11 14.40
C GLY A 379 -19.64 35.13 15.03
N ASP A 380 -18.82 34.16 14.64
CA ASP A 380 -17.43 34.01 15.10
C ASP A 380 -16.41 34.75 14.23
N SER A 381 -16.88 35.63 13.33
CA SER A 381 -16.01 36.39 12.43
C SER A 381 -16.14 37.90 12.66
N ALA A 382 -15.00 38.59 12.64
CA ALA A 382 -14.93 40.01 12.45
C ALA A 382 -14.86 40.29 10.95
N VAL A 383 -15.72 41.19 10.47
CA VAL A 383 -15.89 41.50 9.06
C VAL A 383 -15.58 42.97 8.83
N MET A 384 -14.63 43.23 7.93
CA MET A 384 -14.27 44.57 7.46
C MET A 384 -14.75 44.71 6.01
N ARG A 385 -15.63 45.66 5.73
CA ARG A 385 -16.14 45.94 4.38
C ARG A 385 -15.65 47.30 3.92
N VAL A 386 -14.98 47.33 2.78
CA VAL A 386 -14.61 48.58 2.10
C VAL A 386 -15.51 48.74 0.88
N LEU A 387 -16.29 49.81 0.85
CA LEU A 387 -17.25 50.10 -0.19
C LEU A 387 -16.77 51.29 -1.04
N ASP A 388 -16.89 51.17 -2.35
CA ASP A 388 -16.57 52.23 -3.30
C ASP A 388 -17.76 52.53 -4.24
N ARG A 389 -17.64 53.58 -5.07
CA ARG A 389 -18.63 53.96 -6.10
C ARG A 389 -18.06 53.90 -7.52
N GLY A 390 -17.06 53.04 -7.72
CA GLY A 390 -16.40 52.84 -8.99
C GLY A 390 -17.26 52.09 -10.02
N PRO A 391 -16.67 51.72 -11.17
CA PRO A 391 -17.36 50.96 -12.21
C PRO A 391 -17.77 49.53 -11.77
N GLY A 392 -17.28 49.08 -10.62
CA GLY A 392 -17.55 47.74 -10.10
C GLY A 392 -16.67 46.65 -10.74
N VAL A 393 -16.73 45.45 -10.18
CA VAL A 393 -16.04 44.27 -10.72
C VAL A 393 -17.04 43.32 -11.39
N PRO A 394 -16.86 42.99 -12.69
CA PRO A 394 -17.66 41.97 -13.37
C PRO A 394 -17.63 40.64 -12.63
N GLU A 395 -18.77 39.96 -12.53
CA GLU A 395 -18.92 38.72 -11.76
C GLU A 395 -17.89 37.65 -12.13
N ALA A 396 -17.65 37.44 -13.42
CA ALA A 396 -16.67 36.49 -13.94
C ALA A 396 -15.21 36.77 -13.52
N MET A 397 -14.93 37.97 -13.00
CA MET A 397 -13.59 38.39 -12.59
C MET A 397 -13.44 38.55 -11.07
N ARG A 398 -14.52 38.48 -10.27
CA ARG A 398 -14.48 38.74 -8.81
C ARG A 398 -13.56 37.79 -8.04
N GLU A 399 -13.40 36.55 -8.49
CA GLU A 399 -12.44 35.62 -7.89
C GLU A 399 -10.99 35.91 -8.35
N ARG A 400 -10.85 36.29 -9.62
CA ARG A 400 -9.56 36.48 -10.29
C ARG A 400 -8.86 37.78 -9.90
N ILE A 401 -9.59 38.81 -9.47
CA ILE A 401 -8.99 40.06 -8.95
C ILE A 401 -8.10 39.86 -7.72
N PHE A 402 -8.20 38.72 -7.04
CA PHE A 402 -7.33 38.33 -5.93
C PHE A 402 -6.14 37.47 -6.38
N GLU A 403 -5.97 37.20 -7.67
CA GLU A 403 -4.78 36.57 -8.22
C GLU A 403 -3.64 37.59 -8.31
N ALA A 404 -2.41 37.16 -7.99
CA ALA A 404 -1.24 38.03 -8.04
C ALA A 404 -1.03 38.57 -9.47
N PHE A 405 -0.83 39.88 -9.57
CA PHE A 405 -0.61 40.62 -10.84
C PHE A 405 -1.81 40.62 -11.80
N PHE A 406 -2.96 40.10 -11.39
CA PHE A 406 -4.16 40.20 -12.20
C PHE A 406 -4.70 41.63 -12.16
N ARG A 407 -5.06 42.16 -13.33
CA ARG A 407 -5.66 43.50 -13.49
C ARG A 407 -6.85 43.42 -14.43
N LEU A 408 -7.89 44.20 -14.14
CA LEU A 408 -9.06 44.29 -14.99
C LEU A 408 -8.68 44.88 -16.37
N PRO A 409 -9.15 44.29 -17.48
CA PRO A 409 -8.92 44.84 -18.82
C PRO A 409 -9.40 46.29 -18.92
N GLY A 410 -8.59 47.18 -19.50
CA GLY A 410 -8.89 48.62 -19.60
C GLY A 410 -8.38 49.49 -18.44
N HIS A 411 -7.97 48.89 -17.31
CA HIS A 411 -7.33 49.60 -16.19
C HIS A 411 -5.80 49.51 -16.20
N ALA A 412 -5.20 49.04 -17.30
CA ALA A 412 -3.77 48.78 -17.43
C ALA A 412 -2.91 50.07 -17.38
N GLU A 413 -3.42 51.18 -17.93
CA GLU A 413 -2.59 52.37 -18.18
C GLU A 413 -2.84 53.54 -17.21
N GLN A 414 -4.02 53.62 -16.57
CA GLN A 414 -4.47 54.88 -15.96
C GLN A 414 -4.22 55.01 -14.44
N ALA A 415 -3.87 53.94 -13.72
CA ALA A 415 -3.96 53.92 -12.26
C ALA A 415 -2.73 53.38 -11.47
N GLY A 416 -1.59 53.10 -12.11
CA GLY A 416 -0.29 52.92 -11.42
C GLY A 416 -0.27 51.92 -10.24
N GLY A 417 -0.65 50.66 -10.46
CA GLY A 417 -0.62 49.62 -9.43
C GLY A 417 -0.22 48.25 -9.96
N VAL A 418 0.49 47.50 -9.12
CA VAL A 418 1.19 46.24 -9.43
C VAL A 418 0.23 45.04 -9.58
N GLY A 419 -1.00 45.15 -9.07
CA GLY A 419 -1.93 44.02 -8.98
C GLY A 419 -1.58 43.01 -7.88
N LEU A 420 -0.70 43.38 -6.93
CA LEU A 420 -0.37 42.56 -5.76
C LEU A 420 -1.25 42.86 -4.54
N GLY A 421 -1.82 44.07 -4.46
CA GLY A 421 -2.54 44.54 -3.27
C GLY A 421 -3.68 43.60 -2.82
N LEU A 422 -4.58 43.23 -3.73
CA LEU A 422 -5.70 42.32 -3.41
C LEU A 422 -5.24 40.88 -3.19
N ALA A 423 -4.22 40.42 -3.91
CA ALA A 423 -3.63 39.10 -3.67
C ALA A 423 -3.06 39.00 -2.24
N LEU A 424 -2.37 40.04 -1.77
CA LEU A 424 -1.89 40.16 -0.40
C LEU A 424 -3.05 40.14 0.61
N VAL A 425 -4.16 40.83 0.34
CA VAL A 425 -5.36 40.79 1.21
C VAL A 425 -5.86 39.35 1.36
N LYS A 426 -5.96 38.60 0.26
CA LYS A 426 -6.39 37.19 0.30
C LYS A 426 -5.40 36.30 1.06
N GLN A 427 -4.10 36.47 0.87
CA GLN A 427 -3.07 35.74 1.60
C GLN A 427 -3.08 36.06 3.10
N ILE A 428 -3.22 37.33 3.46
CA ILE A 428 -3.32 37.77 4.86
C ILE A 428 -4.58 37.20 5.50
N ALA A 429 -5.74 37.26 4.83
CA ALA A 429 -6.97 36.66 5.31
C ALA A 429 -6.79 35.16 5.59
N ALA A 430 -6.25 34.42 4.62
CA ALA A 430 -6.01 32.98 4.75
C ALA A 430 -5.03 32.64 5.89
N ARG A 431 -3.97 33.43 6.07
CA ARG A 431 -3.02 33.29 7.20
C ARG A 431 -3.71 33.40 8.56
N HIS A 432 -4.73 34.25 8.65
CA HIS A 432 -5.54 34.48 9.85
C HIS A 432 -6.72 33.51 9.99
N GLY A 433 -6.87 32.52 9.11
CA GLY A 433 -8.01 31.58 9.12
C GLY A 433 -9.31 32.19 8.59
N GLY A 434 -9.21 33.29 7.85
CA GLY A 434 -10.30 34.07 7.29
C GLY A 434 -10.44 33.95 5.77
N SER A 435 -11.21 34.87 5.17
CA SER A 435 -11.44 34.92 3.72
C SER A 435 -11.57 36.35 3.21
N ALA A 436 -11.19 36.59 1.94
CA ALA A 436 -11.40 37.85 1.25
C ALA A 436 -12.34 37.64 0.05
N ARG A 437 -13.28 38.58 -0.18
CA ARG A 437 -14.32 38.49 -1.22
C ARG A 437 -14.58 39.87 -1.83
N CYS A 438 -15.17 39.88 -3.02
CA CYS A 438 -15.64 41.09 -3.67
C CYS A 438 -17.05 40.84 -4.20
N ASP A 439 -17.98 41.73 -3.86
CA ASP A 439 -19.37 41.69 -4.27
C ASP A 439 -19.78 43.01 -4.94
N ALA A 440 -20.91 43.01 -5.65
CA ALA A 440 -21.46 44.23 -6.22
C ALA A 440 -22.13 45.07 -5.14
N ARG A 441 -21.91 46.38 -5.19
CA ARG A 441 -22.58 47.33 -4.30
C ARG A 441 -23.94 47.74 -4.87
N ALA A 442 -24.96 47.79 -4.03
CA ALA A 442 -26.27 48.34 -4.40
C ALA A 442 -26.11 49.82 -4.83
N GLY A 443 -26.66 50.18 -5.99
CA GLY A 443 -26.51 51.52 -6.57
C GLY A 443 -25.17 51.77 -7.28
N GLY A 444 -24.34 50.73 -7.50
CA GLY A 444 -23.07 50.82 -8.22
C GLY A 444 -21.84 50.85 -7.30
N GLY A 445 -20.72 50.35 -7.82
CA GLY A 445 -19.46 50.15 -7.10
C GLY A 445 -19.20 48.70 -6.67
N SER A 446 -18.17 48.52 -5.85
CA SER A 446 -17.80 47.22 -5.27
C SER A 446 -17.86 47.24 -3.75
N VAL A 447 -18.07 46.07 -3.16
CA VAL A 447 -17.91 45.81 -1.73
C VAL A 447 -16.79 44.79 -1.56
N PHE A 448 -15.64 45.23 -1.05
CA PHE A 448 -14.54 44.34 -0.71
C PHE A 448 -14.67 43.92 0.75
N GLU A 449 -14.80 42.62 0.99
CA GLU A 449 -15.01 42.05 2.32
C GLU A 449 -13.78 41.26 2.76
N LEU A 450 -13.28 41.57 3.96
CA LEU A 450 -12.24 40.82 4.66
C LEU A 450 -12.82 40.25 5.96
N ARG A 451 -12.89 38.92 6.04
CA ARG A 451 -13.31 38.18 7.24
C ARG A 451 -12.11 37.60 7.95
N VAL A 452 -12.05 37.71 9.27
CA VAL A 452 -11.10 37.01 10.14
C VAL A 452 -11.82 36.52 11.41
N PRO A 453 -11.35 35.46 12.09
CA PRO A 453 -11.95 34.99 13.33
C PRO A 453 -11.97 36.12 14.40
N ALA A 454 -13.14 36.36 14.97
CA ALA A 454 -13.31 37.30 16.09
C ALA A 454 -12.85 36.66 17.41
N LEU A 455 -12.44 37.51 18.35
CA LEU A 455 -12.17 37.16 19.74
C LEU A 455 -13.44 37.08 20.59
#